data_AF-A0AAU6ELF1-F1
#
_entry.id   AF-A0AAU6ELF1-F1
#
_cell.length_a   1.000
_cell.length_b   1.000
_cell.length_c   1.000
_cell.angle_alpha   90.00
_cell.angle_beta   90.00
_cell.angle_gamma   90.00
#
_symmetry.space_group_name_H-M   'P 1'
#
loop_
_entity.id
_entity.type
_entity.pdbx_description
1 polymer ?
#
loop_
_entity_poly.entity_id
_entity_poly.type
_entity_poly.pdbx_seq_one_letter_code
_entity_poly.pdbx_strand_id
1 'polypeptide(L)'
;MVGALTRRETPDSVVAAREAIDRVDAALAVLLERRAELAGTIQRLKPVGGFAGRDADRERSLVAEMARRAPVLGEARLGPIMNAVIEAGLHLAEERRSASRERGAETPGTEASPE
;
A
#
# COMPACT_ATOMS: atom_id res chain seq x y z
N MET A 1 -11.69 15.14 -2.13
CA MET A 1 -11.26 14.89 -3.52
C MET A 1 -11.76 13.56 -4.11
N VAL A 2 -11.99 12.49 -3.33
CA VAL A 2 -12.55 11.21 -3.84
C VAL A 2 -13.96 11.37 -4.48
N GLY A 3 -14.75 12.35 -4.05
CA GLY A 3 -16.11 12.59 -4.57
C GLY A 3 -16.17 12.95 -6.07
N ALA A 4 -15.12 13.55 -6.65
CA ALA A 4 -15.09 13.84 -8.08
C ALA A 4 -14.82 12.59 -8.92
N LEU A 5 -13.99 11.68 -8.41
CA LEU A 5 -13.58 10.43 -9.07
C LEU A 5 -14.62 9.30 -8.95
N THR A 6 -15.59 9.46 -8.06
CA THR A 6 -16.69 8.51 -7.85
C THR A 6 -18.00 9.01 -8.46
N ARG A 7 -17.96 10.14 -9.19
CA ARG A 7 -19.13 10.61 -9.95
C ARG A 7 -19.47 9.56 -10.99
N ARG A 8 -20.75 9.20 -11.05
CA ARG A 8 -21.24 8.24 -12.02
C ARG A 8 -21.13 8.84 -13.42
N GLU A 9 -20.29 8.25 -14.25
CA GLU A 9 -20.16 8.55 -15.66
C GLU A 9 -20.88 7.48 -16.49
N THR A 10 -21.47 7.88 -17.62
CA THR A 10 -22.07 6.97 -18.60
C THR A 10 -21.37 7.15 -19.95
N PRO A 11 -20.14 6.62 -20.10
CA PRO A 11 -19.41 6.72 -21.36
C PRO A 11 -20.19 6.03 -22.49
N ASP A 12 -20.28 6.69 -23.64
CA ASP A 12 -21.01 6.23 -24.84
C ASP A 12 -20.09 5.52 -25.86
N SER A 13 -18.78 5.48 -25.59
CA SER A 13 -17.79 4.86 -26.44
C SER A 13 -16.71 4.15 -25.61
N VAL A 14 -16.02 3.20 -26.24
CA VAL A 14 -14.89 2.47 -25.63
C VAL A 14 -13.75 3.43 -25.27
N VAL A 15 -13.49 4.45 -26.09
CA VAL A 15 -12.45 5.46 -25.83
C VAL A 15 -12.78 6.24 -24.56
N ALA A 16 -14.00 6.78 -24.46
CA ALA A 16 -14.44 7.52 -23.27
C ALA A 16 -14.41 6.64 -22.00
N ALA A 17 -14.77 5.35 -22.11
CA ALA A 17 -14.72 4.42 -20.99
C ALA A 17 -13.27 4.16 -20.51
N ARG A 18 -12.31 4.05 -21.43
CA ARG A 18 -10.88 3.89 -21.09
C ARG A 18 -10.32 5.13 -20.41
N GLU A 19 -10.61 6.31 -20.94
CA GLU A 19 -10.17 7.56 -20.30
C GLU A 19 -10.73 7.71 -18.88
N ALA A 20 -11.96 7.25 -18.64
CA ALA A 20 -12.55 7.22 -17.30
C ALA A 20 -11.80 6.24 -16.37
N ILE A 21 -11.44 5.06 -16.86
CA ILE A 21 -10.61 4.10 -16.12
C ILE A 21 -9.24 4.69 -15.80
N ASP A 22 -8.57 5.32 -16.77
CA ASP A 22 -7.24 5.90 -16.58
C ASP A 22 -7.23 6.95 -15.46
N ARG A 23 -8.30 7.75 -15.34
CA ARG A 23 -8.46 8.72 -14.24
C ARG A 23 -8.62 8.03 -12.87
N VAL A 24 -9.38 6.94 -12.82
CA VAL A 24 -9.54 6.14 -11.61
C VAL A 24 -8.20 5.50 -11.23
N ASP A 25 -7.47 4.94 -12.19
CA ASP A 25 -6.19 4.27 -11.98
C ASP A 25 -5.10 5.24 -11.52
N ALA A 26 -5.07 6.46 -12.08
CA ALA A 26 -4.17 7.53 -11.61
C ALA A 26 -4.42 7.86 -10.13
N ALA A 27 -5.69 7.92 -9.72
CA ALA A 27 -6.03 8.13 -8.31
C ALA A 27 -5.70 6.91 -7.44
N LEU A 28 -5.93 5.70 -7.96
CA LEU A 28 -5.60 4.46 -7.28
C LEU A 28 -4.10 4.38 -7.00
N ALA A 29 -3.25 4.76 -7.96
CA ALA A 29 -1.80 4.78 -7.79
C ALA A 29 -1.37 5.65 -6.59
N VAL A 30 -1.87 6.87 -6.49
CA VAL A 30 -1.57 7.79 -5.38
C VAL A 30 -2.07 7.24 -4.04
N LEU A 31 -3.26 6.64 -4.02
CA LEU A 31 -3.83 6.03 -2.81
C LEU A 31 -3.04 4.80 -2.35
N LEU A 32 -2.59 3.97 -3.29
CA LEU A 32 -1.76 2.79 -3.01
C LEU A 32 -0.39 3.18 -2.47
N GLU A 33 0.27 4.18 -3.06
CA GLU A 33 1.54 4.74 -2.56
C GLU A 33 1.37 5.19 -1.10
N ARG A 34 0.36 6.04 -0.84
CA ARG A 34 0.07 6.53 0.51
C ARG A 34 -0.23 5.39 1.48
N ARG A 35 -0.97 4.38 1.05
CA ARG A 35 -1.27 3.21 1.87
C ARG A 35 0.01 2.44 2.22
N ALA A 36 0.93 2.27 1.26
CA ALA A 36 2.21 1.61 1.50
C ALA A 36 3.11 2.40 2.46
N GLU A 37 3.13 3.74 2.39
CA GLU A 37 3.82 4.60 3.36
C GLU A 37 3.28 4.40 4.79
N LEU A 38 1.96 4.35 4.95
CA LEU A 38 1.30 4.11 6.22
C LEU A 38 1.59 2.70 6.75
N ALA A 39 1.58 1.68 5.87
CA ALA A 39 1.99 0.34 6.22
C ALA A 39 3.44 0.32 6.74
N GLY A 40 4.37 0.98 6.04
CA GLY A 40 5.76 1.11 6.49
C GLY A 40 5.88 1.79 7.86
N THR A 41 5.04 2.78 8.15
CA THR A 41 4.99 3.43 9.46
C THR A 41 4.51 2.49 10.55
N ILE A 42 3.43 1.75 10.31
CA ILE A 42 2.94 0.71 11.23
C ILE A 42 4.03 -0.34 11.47
N GLN A 43 4.73 -0.76 10.43
CA GLN A 43 5.79 -1.77 10.53
C GLN A 43 6.98 -1.33 11.40
N ARG A 44 7.28 -0.03 11.47
CA ARG A 44 8.29 0.51 12.40
C ARG A 44 7.81 0.54 13.85
N LEU A 45 6.50 0.62 14.08
CA LEU A 45 5.90 0.69 15.41
C LEU A 45 5.62 -0.70 16.01
N LYS A 46 5.45 -1.72 15.16
CA LYS A 46 5.17 -3.09 15.61
C LYS A 46 6.41 -3.71 16.27
N PRO A 47 6.24 -4.45 17.38
CA PRO A 47 7.33 -5.21 18.00
C PRO A 47 7.81 -6.36 17.10
N VAL A 48 6.89 -6.97 16.34
CA VAL A 48 7.18 -7.96 15.29
C VAL A 48 6.71 -7.38 13.96
N GLY A 49 7.66 -6.98 13.11
CA GLY A 49 7.41 -6.42 11.79
C GLY A 49 7.46 -7.47 10.66
N GLY A 50 7.27 -7.01 9.43
CA GLY A 50 7.25 -7.84 8.21
C GLY A 50 6.06 -8.79 8.15
N PHE A 51 6.21 -9.86 7.36
CA PHE A 51 5.20 -10.90 7.21
C PHE A 51 4.87 -11.62 8.51
N ALA A 52 5.83 -11.76 9.43
CA ALA A 52 5.63 -12.39 10.73
C ALA A 52 4.64 -11.64 11.63
N GLY A 53 4.45 -10.33 11.39
CA GLY A 53 3.48 -9.49 12.09
C GLY A 53 2.13 -9.36 11.40
N ARG A 54 1.81 -10.23 10.43
CA ARG A 54 0.48 -10.24 9.77
C ARG A 54 -0.60 -10.66 10.76
N ASP A 55 -1.77 -10.04 10.61
CA ASP A 55 -2.94 -10.25 11.45
C ASP A 55 -4.13 -10.56 10.54
N ALA A 56 -4.39 -11.86 10.35
CA ALA A 56 -5.42 -12.33 9.45
C ALA A 56 -6.82 -11.84 9.85
N ASP A 57 -7.08 -11.64 11.14
CA ASP A 57 -8.39 -11.22 11.64
C ASP A 57 -8.62 -9.74 11.34
N ARG A 58 -7.58 -8.91 11.52
CA ARG A 58 -7.59 -7.50 11.13
C ARG A 58 -7.75 -7.33 9.62
N GLU A 59 -7.10 -8.19 8.83
CA GLU A 59 -7.19 -8.19 7.37
C GLU A 59 -8.58 -8.61 6.88
N ARG A 60 -9.19 -9.66 7.46
CA ARG A 60 -10.58 -10.03 7.15
C ARG A 60 -11.56 -8.91 7.52
N SER A 61 -11.39 -8.30 8.68
CA SER A 61 -12.21 -7.15 9.11
C SER A 61 -12.08 -5.96 8.15
N LEU A 62 -10.87 -5.69 7.66
CA LEU A 62 -10.64 -4.66 6.64
C LEU A 62 -11.42 -4.96 5.35
N VAL A 63 -11.39 -6.20 4.87
CA VAL A 63 -12.08 -6.61 3.64
C VAL A 63 -13.60 -6.51 3.80
N ALA A 64 -14.15 -6.96 4.94
CA ALA A 64 -15.58 -6.82 5.24
C ALA A 64 -16.02 -5.35 5.23
N GLU A 65 -15.22 -4.46 5.84
CA GLU A 65 -15.47 -3.01 5.82
C GLU A 65 -15.47 -2.41 4.41
N MET A 66 -14.56 -2.87 3.55
CA MET A 66 -14.51 -2.43 2.16
C MET A 66 -15.69 -2.98 1.35
N ALA A 67 -16.12 -4.22 1.60
CA ALA A 67 -17.27 -4.82 0.94
C ALA A 67 -18.57 -4.05 1.24
N ARG A 68 -18.73 -3.49 2.44
CA ARG A 68 -19.86 -2.59 2.75
C ARG A 68 -19.89 -1.34 1.87
N ARG A 69 -18.73 -0.88 1.39
CA ARG A 69 -18.58 0.31 0.52
C ARG A 69 -18.60 -0.05 -0.97
N ALA A 70 -18.21 -1.27 -1.32
CA ALA A 70 -18.18 -1.80 -2.69
C ALA A 70 -18.95 -3.13 -2.77
N PRO A 71 -20.29 -3.11 -2.59
CA PRO A 71 -21.10 -4.32 -2.46
C PRO A 71 -21.08 -5.19 -3.73
N VAL A 72 -20.90 -4.59 -4.91
CA VAL A 72 -20.82 -5.32 -6.18
C VAL A 72 -19.57 -6.22 -6.26
N LEU A 73 -18.46 -5.79 -5.65
CA LEU A 73 -17.26 -6.61 -5.56
C LEU A 73 -17.38 -7.66 -4.45
N GLY A 74 -17.91 -7.23 -3.30
CA GLY A 74 -18.04 -8.08 -2.12
C GLY A 74 -16.69 -8.55 -1.57
N GLU A 75 -16.73 -9.32 -0.49
CA GLU A 75 -15.52 -9.81 0.18
C GLU A 75 -14.73 -10.77 -0.70
N ALA A 76 -15.40 -11.61 -1.49
CA ALA A 76 -14.76 -12.63 -2.33
C ALA A 76 -13.81 -12.03 -3.37
N ARG A 77 -14.16 -10.89 -3.98
CA ARG A 77 -13.28 -10.22 -4.96
C ARG A 77 -12.31 -9.25 -4.30
N LEU A 78 -12.72 -8.60 -3.21
CA LEU A 78 -11.85 -7.66 -2.49
C LEU A 78 -10.73 -8.35 -1.71
N GLY A 79 -10.95 -9.58 -1.22
CA GLY A 79 -9.97 -10.34 -0.45
C GLY A 79 -8.63 -10.48 -1.19
N PRO A 80 -8.61 -11.08 -2.40
CA PRO A 80 -7.38 -11.23 -3.18
C PRO A 80 -6.70 -9.89 -3.53
N ILE A 81 -7.48 -8.87 -3.88
CA ILE A 81 -6.97 -7.52 -4.19
C ILE A 81 -6.27 -6.94 -2.96
N MET A 82 -6.93 -6.96 -1.81
CA MET A 82 -6.38 -6.40 -0.59
C MET A 82 -5.20 -7.21 -0.07
N ASN A 83 -5.17 -8.52 -0.28
CA ASN A 83 -4.00 -9.35 0.00
C ASN A 83 -2.78 -8.83 -0.76
N ALA A 84 -2.89 -8.66 -2.08
CA ALA A 84 -1.79 -8.16 -2.92
C ALA A 84 -1.33 -6.75 -2.47
N VAL A 85 -2.28 -5.88 -2.15
CA VAL A 85 -1.99 -4.51 -1.68
C VAL A 85 -1.34 -4.49 -0.29
N ILE A 86 -1.67 -5.44 0.60
CA ILE A 86 -0.98 -5.63 1.90
C ILE A 86 0.44 -6.10 1.67
N GLU A 87 0.63 -7.15 0.87
CA GLU A 87 1.92 -7.76 0.60
C GLU A 87 2.90 -6.78 -0.06
N ALA A 88 2.43 -5.99 -1.04
CA ALA A 88 3.23 -4.92 -1.63
C ALA A 88 3.76 -3.92 -0.58
N GLY A 89 2.91 -3.53 0.38
CA GLY A 89 3.31 -2.64 1.47
C GLY A 89 4.31 -3.29 2.44
N LEU A 90 4.22 -4.61 2.66
CA LEU A 90 5.16 -5.35 3.50
C LEU A 90 6.53 -5.46 2.83
N HIS A 91 6.57 -5.82 1.54
CA HIS A 91 7.80 -5.89 0.75
C HIS A 91 8.54 -4.54 0.73
N LEU A 92 7.85 -3.45 0.40
CA LEU A 92 8.44 -2.11 0.42
C LEU A 92 8.97 -1.72 1.81
N ALA A 93 8.29 -2.14 2.87
CA ALA A 93 8.76 -1.88 4.23
C ALA A 93 10.02 -2.70 4.57
N GLU A 94 10.16 -3.91 4.04
CA GLU A 94 11.35 -4.75 4.17
C GLU A 94 12.54 -4.17 3.42
N GLU A 95 12.36 -3.81 2.14
CA GLU A 95 13.39 -3.17 1.31
C GLU A 95 13.95 -1.91 1.97
N ARG A 96 13.07 -1.04 2.49
CA ARG A 96 13.49 0.18 3.21
C ARG A 96 14.27 -0.12 4.49
N ARG A 97 13.93 -1.20 5.21
CA ARG A 97 14.68 -1.63 6.40
C ARG A 97 16.06 -2.16 6.03
N SER A 98 16.17 -2.99 5.00
CA SER A 98 17.44 -3.52 4.50
C SER A 98 18.36 -2.39 4.03
N ALA A 99 17.86 -1.47 3.20
CA ALA A 99 18.63 -0.32 2.73
C ALA A 99 19.10 0.61 3.87
N SER A 100 18.33 0.69 4.97
CA SER A 100 18.73 1.48 6.14
C SER A 100 19.83 0.80 6.97
N ARG A 101 19.87 -0.54 7.00
CA ARG A 101 20.94 -1.32 7.64
C ARG A 101 22.24 -1.22 6.86
N GLU A 102 22.17 -1.31 5.53
CA GLU A 102 23.34 -1.18 4.64
C GLU A 102 24.00 0.21 4.79
N ARG A 103 23.22 1.30 4.74
CA ARG A 103 23.74 2.65 4.99
C ARG A 103 24.36 2.83 6.38
N GLY A 104 23.83 2.16 7.39
CA GLY A 104 24.38 2.19 8.75
C GLY A 104 25.70 1.43 8.89
N ALA A 105 25.98 0.47 8.00
CA ALA A 105 27.21 -0.31 7.99
C ALA A 105 28.38 0.38 7.27
N GLU A 106 28.11 1.37 6.39
CA GLU A 106 29.11 2.11 5.61
C GLU A 106 29.80 3.28 6.34
N THR A 107 29.52 3.52 7.63
CA THR A 107 30.27 4.51 8.44
C THR A 107 31.22 3.84 9.46
N PRO A 108 32.41 3.34 9.05
CA PRO A 108 33.54 3.14 9.95
C PRO A 108 34.36 4.43 10.11
N GLY A 109 34.86 4.66 11.32
CA GLY A 109 35.29 5.96 11.86
C GLY A 109 36.36 6.74 11.10
N THR A 110 36.17 8.06 11.05
CA THR A 110 37.24 9.05 10.87
C THR A 110 38.01 9.20 12.19
N GLU A 111 38.74 8.18 12.59
CA GLU A 111 39.81 8.31 13.60
C GLU A 111 41.13 7.87 12.98
N ALA A 112 41.91 8.87 12.58
CA ALA A 112 43.37 8.78 12.52
C ALA A 112 43.95 10.21 12.50
N SER A 113 43.98 10.85 13.67
CA SER A 113 45.14 11.68 14.01
C SER A 113 46.10 10.79 14.79
N PRO A 114 47.36 10.75 14.38
CA PRO A 114 48.42 10.91 15.36
C PRO A 114 49.38 12.03 14.96
N GLU A 115 50.12 12.42 15.99
CA GLU A 115 50.93 13.61 16.23
C GLU A 115 52.11 13.84 15.26
#